data_AF-A0A9R0XUS8-F1
#
_entry.id   AF-A0A9R0XUS8-F1
#
_cell.length_a   1.000
_cell.length_b   1.000
_cell.length_c   1.000
_cell.angle_alpha   90.00
_cell.angle_beta   90.00
_cell.angle_gamma   90.00
#
_symmetry.space_group_name_H-M   'P 1'
#
loop_
_entity.id
_entity.type
_entity.pdbx_description
1 polymer ?
#
loop_
_entity_poly.entity_id
_entity_poly.type
_entity_poly.pdbx_seq_one_letter_code
_entity_poly.pdbx_strand_id
1 'polypeptide(L)'
;MLCTATCPDAVPDCILAKGDEEEDWGEETEEGLTGQGGGGADPSGMGIAGLPSDILVEVTARIAGESTTPLDDIVSLRRSCKVFRDATAAREVGRCMAVDREWRLHWWDKERFLSVLGECAATGNPEASYILGLEEICNHRGKESGLRHLHHAMKHGHAVAAYTIGMIMLRDAYNIEGIEDAMGYLEGCSAARTKSKIKIASVRREAASVMRRLTMRRWRTAEPAAPCADPRCGEMETAEAWDEDDEQRRFCSRLCRWKHEYRKFVQWI
;
A
#
# COMPACT_ATOMS: atom_id res chain seq x y z
N MET A 1 10.86 -36.38 -22.52
CA MET A 1 9.63 -35.60 -22.78
C MET A 1 9.88 -34.19 -22.27
N LEU A 2 10.27 -33.29 -23.19
CA LEU A 2 10.48 -31.87 -22.91
C LEU A 2 9.14 -31.18 -23.17
N CYS A 3 8.50 -30.64 -22.12
CA CYS A 3 7.39 -29.72 -22.29
C CYS A 3 7.95 -28.31 -22.46
N THR A 4 7.97 -27.86 -23.70
CA THR A 4 8.09 -26.46 -24.09
C THR A 4 6.76 -25.76 -23.76
N ALA A 5 6.75 -24.94 -22.72
CA ALA A 5 5.67 -23.98 -22.51
C ALA A 5 6.12 -22.64 -23.12
N THR A 6 5.54 -22.32 -24.26
CA THR A 6 5.60 -21.02 -24.93
C THR A 6 5.12 -19.92 -24.01
N CYS A 7 5.98 -18.92 -23.75
CA CYS A 7 5.56 -17.62 -23.23
C CYS A 7 4.68 -16.92 -24.29
N PRO A 8 3.50 -16.40 -23.93
CA PRO A 8 2.88 -15.36 -24.72
C PRO A 8 3.55 -14.02 -24.40
N ASP A 9 4.25 -13.48 -25.40
CA ASP A 9 4.69 -12.09 -25.46
C ASP A 9 3.53 -11.10 -25.27
N ALA A 10 3.78 -10.07 -24.46
CA ALA A 10 3.41 -8.66 -24.63
C ALA A 10 3.24 -8.03 -23.24
N VAL A 11 4.19 -7.17 -22.87
CA VAL A 11 4.03 -6.19 -21.79
C VAL A 11 2.77 -5.38 -22.09
N PRO A 12 1.74 -5.36 -21.22
CA PRO A 12 0.65 -4.42 -21.40
C PRO A 12 1.20 -3.01 -21.17
N ASP A 13 0.98 -2.13 -22.14
CA ASP A 13 1.12 -0.68 -21.95
C ASP A 13 0.45 -0.26 -20.63
N CYS A 14 1.14 0.63 -19.91
CA CYS A 14 0.79 1.25 -18.62
C CYS A 14 -0.65 1.00 -18.18
N ILE A 15 -0.85 0.36 -17.01
CA ILE A 15 -2.19 0.06 -16.52
C ILE A 15 -2.95 1.36 -16.21
N LEU A 16 -2.30 2.50 -16.06
CA LEU A 16 -2.94 3.81 -15.98
C LEU A 16 -2.19 4.79 -16.89
N ALA A 17 -2.95 5.49 -17.73
CA ALA A 17 -2.40 6.52 -18.62
C ALA A 17 -1.64 7.57 -17.81
N LYS A 18 -0.46 7.96 -18.29
CA LYS A 18 0.28 9.12 -17.78
C LYS A 18 -0.63 10.33 -17.97
N GLY A 19 -0.96 11.01 -16.86
CA GLY A 19 -1.63 12.30 -16.93
C GLY A 19 -0.65 13.32 -17.51
N ASP A 20 -0.98 13.83 -18.68
CA ASP A 20 -0.21 14.89 -19.34
C ASP A 20 -0.38 16.22 -18.60
N GLU A 21 0.71 16.97 -18.63
CA GLU A 21 0.91 18.29 -18.05
C GLU A 21 -0.04 19.31 -18.69
N GLU A 22 -0.61 20.21 -17.87
CA GLU A 22 -1.36 21.38 -18.32
C GLU A 22 -0.44 22.34 -19.11
N GLU A 23 -0.65 22.52 -20.41
CA GLU A 23 -0.31 23.77 -21.12
C GLU A 23 -1.39 24.14 -22.16
N ASP A 24 -2.14 25.18 -21.78
CA ASP A 24 -2.55 26.40 -22.50
C ASP A 24 -3.15 26.35 -23.92
N TRP A 25 -4.13 27.25 -24.09
CA TRP A 25 -5.09 27.35 -25.18
C TRP A 25 -4.52 27.94 -26.47
N GLY A 26 -4.98 27.41 -27.62
CA GLY A 26 -4.89 28.06 -28.93
C GLY A 26 -6.06 27.62 -29.82
N GLU A 27 -6.92 28.58 -30.17
CA GLU A 27 -8.12 28.44 -31.02
C GLU A 27 -7.80 28.22 -32.52
N GLU A 28 -8.87 27.91 -33.27
CA GLU A 28 -9.05 27.92 -34.75
C GLU A 28 -8.73 26.59 -35.48
N THR A 29 -9.53 26.05 -36.42
CA THR A 29 -10.77 26.45 -37.12
C THR A 29 -11.43 25.19 -37.74
N GLU A 30 -12.74 25.29 -38.03
CA GLU A 30 -13.59 24.30 -38.71
C GLU A 30 -13.20 24.05 -40.17
N GLU A 31 -13.18 22.78 -40.62
CA GLU A 31 -13.75 22.26 -41.90
C GLU A 31 -14.00 20.75 -41.67
N GLY A 32 -15.22 20.22 -41.63
CA GLY A 32 -16.12 20.03 -42.76
C GLY A 32 -15.79 18.71 -43.48
N LEU A 33 -16.54 17.63 -43.23
CA LEU A 33 -16.96 16.64 -44.25
C LEU A 33 -17.91 15.59 -43.67
N THR A 34 -18.99 15.42 -44.41
CA THR A 34 -20.21 14.64 -44.15
C THR A 34 -19.99 13.13 -44.21
N GLY A 35 -20.48 12.41 -43.20
CA GLY A 35 -20.68 10.96 -43.24
C GLY A 35 -22.04 10.59 -42.68
N GLN A 36 -23.07 10.53 -43.53
CA GLN A 36 -24.36 9.95 -43.19
C GLN A 36 -24.23 8.43 -43.11
N GLY A 37 -24.31 7.89 -41.91
CA GLY A 37 -24.53 6.48 -41.63
C GLY A 37 -25.74 6.34 -40.72
N GLY A 38 -26.92 6.15 -41.33
CA GLY A 38 -28.16 5.87 -40.61
C GLY A 38 -28.08 4.52 -39.91
N GLY A 39 -28.13 4.54 -38.58
CA GLY A 39 -28.40 3.39 -37.73
C GLY A 39 -29.49 3.79 -36.75
N GLY A 40 -30.64 3.11 -36.84
CA GLY A 40 -31.84 3.42 -36.06
C GLY A 40 -31.55 3.50 -34.56
N ALA A 41 -31.93 4.63 -33.97
CA ALA A 41 -31.98 4.79 -32.53
C ALA A 41 -33.16 3.96 -32.00
N ASP A 42 -32.84 2.86 -31.33
CA ASP A 42 -33.76 2.17 -30.43
C ASP A 42 -33.99 3.09 -29.22
N PRO A 43 -35.20 3.63 -28.96
CA PRO A 43 -35.41 4.66 -27.94
C PRO A 43 -35.53 4.12 -26.50
N SER A 44 -35.20 2.85 -26.26
CA SER A 44 -35.65 2.14 -25.04
C SER A 44 -34.54 1.53 -24.19
N GLY A 45 -33.27 1.86 -24.45
CA GLY A 45 -32.17 1.32 -23.65
C GLY A 45 -31.13 2.39 -23.36
N MET A 46 -31.19 3.00 -22.17
CA MET A 46 -30.00 3.67 -21.65
C MET A 46 -28.96 2.58 -21.36
N GLY A 47 -28.17 2.23 -22.38
CA GLY A 47 -27.03 1.33 -22.23
C GLY A 47 -25.97 1.98 -21.33
N ILE A 48 -24.97 1.20 -20.93
CA ILE A 48 -23.88 1.66 -20.06
C ILE A 48 -23.21 2.94 -20.58
N ALA A 49 -23.17 3.14 -21.91
CA ALA A 49 -22.62 4.34 -22.54
C ALA A 49 -23.44 5.64 -22.31
N GLY A 50 -24.68 5.53 -21.83
CA GLY A 50 -25.52 6.68 -21.46
C GLY A 50 -25.39 7.08 -19.99
N LEU A 51 -24.60 6.36 -19.19
CA LEU A 51 -24.36 6.72 -17.79
C LEU A 51 -23.33 7.86 -17.68
N PRO A 52 -23.48 8.75 -16.68
CA PRO A 52 -22.47 9.75 -16.35
C PRO A 52 -21.10 9.13 -16.04
N SER A 53 -20.02 9.80 -16.46
CA SER A 53 -18.64 9.29 -16.33
C SER A 53 -18.19 9.14 -14.89
N ASP A 54 -18.64 10.02 -14.00
CA ASP A 54 -18.39 9.97 -12.55
C ASP A 54 -18.95 8.70 -11.91
N ILE A 55 -20.18 8.31 -12.29
CA ILE A 55 -20.81 7.05 -11.82
C ILE A 55 -20.02 5.83 -12.31
N LEU A 56 -19.54 5.87 -13.55
CA LEU A 56 -18.74 4.78 -14.12
C LEU A 56 -17.38 4.66 -13.43
N VAL A 57 -16.73 5.78 -13.14
CA VAL A 57 -15.47 5.82 -12.36
C VAL A 57 -15.72 5.32 -10.95
N GLU A 58 -16.80 5.73 -10.29
CA GLU A 58 -17.14 5.28 -8.93
C GLU A 58 -17.36 3.76 -8.89
N VAL A 59 -18.17 3.22 -9.81
CA VAL A 59 -18.39 1.76 -9.91
C VAL A 59 -17.08 1.03 -10.16
N THR A 60 -16.25 1.54 -11.07
CA THR A 60 -14.95 0.93 -11.40
C THR A 60 -13.99 0.98 -10.21
N ALA A 61 -13.96 2.09 -9.48
CA ALA A 61 -13.13 2.25 -8.28
C ALA A 61 -13.59 1.30 -7.15
N ARG A 62 -14.90 1.11 -6.99
CA ARG A 62 -15.44 0.11 -6.07
C ARG A 62 -15.04 -1.30 -6.47
N ILE A 63 -15.09 -1.64 -7.77
CA ILE A 63 -14.60 -2.94 -8.25
C ILE A 63 -13.10 -3.10 -7.93
N ALA A 64 -12.28 -2.08 -8.18
CA ALA A 64 -10.86 -2.10 -7.86
C ALA A 64 -10.56 -2.31 -6.36
N GLY A 65 -11.41 -1.78 -5.47
CA GLY A 65 -11.22 -1.89 -4.02
C GLY A 65 -11.90 -3.10 -3.36
N GLU A 66 -13.00 -3.60 -3.93
CA GLU A 66 -13.85 -4.62 -3.31
C GLU A 66 -13.70 -6.00 -3.97
N SER A 67 -13.20 -6.09 -5.21
CA SER A 67 -13.03 -7.36 -5.93
C SER A 67 -11.97 -8.27 -5.30
N THR A 68 -12.18 -9.59 -5.34
CA THR A 68 -11.18 -10.59 -4.94
C THR A 68 -10.00 -10.71 -5.91
N THR A 69 -10.16 -10.24 -7.14
CA THR A 69 -9.18 -10.27 -8.24
C THR A 69 -9.17 -8.92 -8.96
N PRO A 70 -8.85 -7.83 -8.24
CA PRO A 70 -9.08 -6.47 -8.72
C PRO A 70 -8.29 -6.14 -9.99
N LEU A 71 -7.08 -6.67 -10.17
CA LEU A 71 -6.32 -6.43 -11.40
C LEU A 71 -6.96 -7.09 -12.62
N ASP A 72 -7.37 -8.36 -12.51
CA ASP A 72 -7.99 -9.09 -13.62
C ASP A 72 -9.35 -8.50 -14.00
N ASP A 73 -10.12 -8.06 -13.01
CA ASP A 73 -11.42 -7.43 -13.24
C ASP A 73 -11.27 -6.07 -13.93
N ILE A 74 -10.31 -5.25 -13.51
CA ILE A 74 -10.03 -3.95 -14.15
C ILE A 74 -9.51 -4.14 -15.58
N VAL A 75 -8.64 -5.12 -15.83
CA VAL A 75 -8.19 -5.45 -17.19
C VAL A 75 -9.37 -5.94 -18.05
N SER A 76 -10.29 -6.72 -17.48
CA SER A 76 -11.48 -7.21 -18.17
C SER A 76 -12.44 -6.08 -18.51
N LEU A 77 -12.71 -5.17 -17.56
CA LEU A 77 -13.51 -3.97 -17.77
C LEU A 77 -12.93 -3.09 -18.86
N ARG A 78 -11.62 -2.84 -18.82
CA ARG A 78 -10.92 -2.05 -19.83
C ARG A 78 -11.07 -2.61 -21.25
N ARG A 79 -11.08 -3.93 -21.39
CA ARG A 79 -11.25 -4.61 -22.68
C ARG A 79 -12.69 -4.67 -23.16
N SER A 80 -13.67 -4.46 -22.27
CA SER A 80 -15.08 -4.63 -22.59
C SER A 80 -15.62 -3.54 -23.52
N CYS A 81 -15.33 -2.26 -23.23
CA CYS A 81 -15.80 -1.13 -24.04
C CYS A 81 -14.97 0.14 -23.81
N LYS A 82 -15.11 1.11 -24.72
CA LYS A 82 -14.42 2.42 -24.63
C LYS A 82 -14.73 3.15 -23.31
N VAL A 83 -15.99 3.13 -22.89
CA VAL A 83 -16.43 3.86 -21.70
C VAL A 83 -15.77 3.34 -20.43
N PHE A 84 -15.66 2.01 -20.27
CA PHE A 84 -14.92 1.43 -19.15
C PHE A 84 -13.41 1.55 -19.33
N ARG A 85 -12.88 1.52 -20.55
CA ARG A 85 -11.47 1.83 -20.77
C ARG A 85 -11.12 3.21 -20.22
N ASP A 86 -11.92 4.21 -20.52
CA ASP A 86 -11.73 5.59 -20.05
C ASP A 86 -11.93 5.68 -18.52
N ALA A 87 -12.98 5.02 -17.98
CA ALA A 87 -13.21 4.99 -16.53
C ALA A 87 -12.08 4.30 -15.75
N THR A 88 -11.54 3.19 -16.25
CA THR A 88 -10.41 2.47 -15.61
C THR A 88 -9.11 3.25 -15.63
N ALA A 89 -8.98 4.31 -16.44
CA ALA A 89 -7.81 5.17 -16.48
C ALA A 89 -7.88 6.32 -15.45
N ALA A 90 -9.04 6.51 -14.80
CA ALA A 90 -9.21 7.55 -13.79
C ALA A 90 -8.32 7.28 -12.55
N ARG A 91 -7.77 8.34 -11.98
CA ARG A 91 -6.84 8.26 -10.84
C ARG A 91 -7.49 7.63 -9.61
N GLU A 92 -8.79 7.84 -9.44
CA GLU A 92 -9.63 7.28 -8.38
C GLU A 92 -9.56 5.75 -8.37
N VAL A 93 -9.53 5.11 -9.55
CA VAL A 93 -9.48 3.65 -9.68
C VAL A 93 -8.15 3.12 -9.15
N GLY A 94 -7.03 3.73 -9.55
CA GLY A 94 -5.70 3.37 -9.01
C GLY A 94 -5.60 3.60 -7.50
N ARG A 95 -6.20 4.70 -7.01
CA ARG A 95 -6.19 5.04 -5.58
C ARG A 95 -6.96 4.02 -4.75
N CYS A 96 -8.04 3.47 -5.29
CA CYS A 96 -8.89 2.49 -4.62
C CYS A 96 -8.44 1.04 -4.81
N MET A 97 -7.50 0.75 -5.72
CA MET A 97 -7.03 -0.60 -6.00
C MET A 97 -6.58 -1.34 -4.72
N ALA A 98 -7.19 -2.49 -4.45
CA ALA A 98 -6.83 -3.38 -3.35
C ALA A 98 -5.61 -4.23 -3.72
N VAL A 99 -4.44 -3.58 -3.74
CA VAL A 99 -3.17 -4.16 -4.21
C VAL A 99 -2.69 -5.33 -3.34
N ASP A 100 -3.14 -5.44 -2.09
CA ASP A 100 -2.87 -6.59 -1.23
C ASP A 100 -3.52 -7.88 -1.71
N ARG A 101 -4.59 -7.81 -2.50
CA ARG A 101 -5.22 -9.00 -3.08
C ARG A 101 -4.39 -9.60 -4.21
N GLU A 102 -3.45 -8.84 -4.74
CA GLU A 102 -2.58 -9.21 -5.86
C GLU A 102 -1.24 -9.83 -5.43
N TRP A 103 -1.09 -10.26 -4.16
CA TRP A 103 0.16 -10.87 -3.69
C TRP A 103 0.60 -12.12 -4.44
N ARG A 104 -0.32 -12.78 -5.14
CA ARG A 104 0.05 -13.88 -6.03
C ARG A 104 1.01 -13.36 -7.11
N LEU A 105 0.73 -12.20 -7.69
CA LEU A 105 1.51 -11.61 -8.77
C LEU A 105 2.96 -11.36 -8.36
N HIS A 106 3.21 -10.95 -7.11
CA HIS A 106 4.57 -10.78 -6.57
C HIS A 106 5.47 -12.03 -6.78
N TRP A 107 4.91 -13.23 -6.71
CA TRP A 107 5.67 -14.49 -6.85
C TRP A 107 5.81 -14.97 -8.30
N TRP A 108 4.80 -14.73 -9.13
CA TRP A 108 4.78 -15.22 -10.53
C TRP A 108 5.43 -14.24 -11.49
N ASP A 109 5.27 -12.94 -11.23
CA ASP A 109 5.73 -11.85 -12.09
C ASP A 109 5.98 -10.61 -11.21
N LYS A 110 7.14 -10.63 -10.53
CA LYS A 110 7.52 -9.57 -9.60
C LYS A 110 7.63 -8.22 -10.29
N GLU A 111 8.12 -8.17 -11.53
CA GLU A 111 8.27 -6.91 -12.27
C GLU A 111 6.91 -6.27 -12.53
N ARG A 112 5.94 -7.05 -13.02
CA ARG A 112 4.57 -6.57 -13.22
C ARG A 112 3.91 -6.16 -11.90
N PHE A 113 4.14 -6.90 -10.82
CA PHE A 113 3.63 -6.51 -9.50
C PHE A 113 4.18 -5.15 -9.05
N LEU A 114 5.50 -4.93 -9.17
CA LEU A 114 6.11 -3.65 -8.82
C LEU A 114 5.63 -2.51 -9.73
N SER A 115 5.39 -2.78 -11.01
CA SER A 115 4.79 -1.81 -11.94
C SER A 115 3.38 -1.38 -11.48
N VAL A 116 2.50 -2.35 -11.20
CA VAL A 116 1.14 -2.08 -10.67
C VAL A 116 1.18 -1.24 -9.41
N LEU A 117 2.05 -1.61 -8.46
CA LEU A 117 2.22 -0.84 -7.23
C LEU A 117 2.70 0.58 -7.50
N GLY A 118 3.66 0.76 -8.42
CA GLY A 118 4.19 2.07 -8.81
C GLY A 118 3.10 2.99 -9.34
N GLU A 119 2.29 2.48 -10.27
CA GLU A 119 1.16 3.22 -10.83
C GLU A 119 0.11 3.55 -9.77
N CYS A 120 -0.29 2.59 -8.94
CA CYS A 120 -1.25 2.83 -7.86
C CYS A 120 -0.70 3.87 -6.86
N ALA A 121 0.57 3.78 -6.48
CA ALA A 121 1.20 4.76 -5.59
C ALA A 121 1.22 6.17 -6.21
N ALA A 122 1.47 6.31 -7.52
CA ALA A 122 1.41 7.59 -8.22
C ALA A 122 0.01 8.24 -8.21
N THR A 123 -1.06 7.44 -8.11
CA THR A 123 -2.43 7.94 -7.92
C THR A 123 -2.76 8.33 -6.47
N GLY A 124 -1.85 8.08 -5.53
CA GLY A 124 -2.01 8.33 -4.10
C GLY A 124 -2.57 7.14 -3.33
N ASN A 125 -2.44 5.90 -3.84
CA ASN A 125 -2.82 4.70 -3.11
C ASN A 125 -1.90 4.51 -1.88
N PRO A 126 -2.45 4.56 -0.66
CA PRO A 126 -1.66 4.46 0.57
C PRO A 126 -1.02 3.08 0.77
N GLU A 127 -1.73 2.01 0.41
CA GLU A 127 -1.25 0.63 0.57
C GLU A 127 -0.16 0.29 -0.42
N ALA A 128 -0.30 0.71 -1.68
CA ALA A 128 0.73 0.55 -2.69
C ALA A 128 2.03 1.29 -2.30
N SER A 129 1.89 2.52 -1.79
CA SER A 129 3.02 3.28 -1.25
C SER A 129 3.65 2.56 -0.06
N TYR A 130 2.86 1.99 0.84
CA TYR A 130 3.38 1.24 1.98
C TYR A 130 4.23 0.03 1.55
N ILE A 131 3.70 -0.76 0.60
CA ILE A 131 4.37 -1.95 0.08
C ILE A 131 5.66 -1.59 -0.66
N LEU A 132 5.64 -0.59 -1.55
CA LEU A 132 6.84 -0.12 -2.24
C LEU A 132 7.91 0.38 -1.27
N GLY A 133 7.50 1.10 -0.22
CA GLY A 133 8.43 1.59 0.79
C GLY A 133 9.19 0.46 1.49
N LEU A 134 8.47 -0.62 1.82
CA LEU A 134 9.07 -1.81 2.41
C LEU A 134 9.96 -2.58 1.42
N GLU A 135 9.52 -2.74 0.16
CA GLU A 135 10.31 -3.37 -0.89
C GLU A 135 11.66 -2.66 -1.06
N GLU A 136 11.64 -1.34 -1.13
CA GLU A 136 12.83 -0.53 -1.36
C GLU A 136 13.83 -0.63 -0.19
N ILE A 137 13.33 -0.61 1.05
CA ILE A 137 14.16 -0.76 2.25
C ILE A 137 14.74 -2.16 2.37
N CYS A 138 13.91 -3.19 2.15
CA CYS A 138 14.28 -4.56 2.47
C CYS A 138 15.06 -5.25 1.36
N ASN A 139 14.72 -4.97 0.10
CA ASN A 139 15.24 -5.70 -1.06
C ASN A 139 16.20 -4.87 -1.92
N HIS A 140 16.00 -3.55 -2.04
CA HIS A 140 16.87 -2.68 -2.86
C HIS A 140 17.88 -1.84 -2.06
N ARG A 141 17.77 -1.81 -0.73
CA ARG A 141 18.60 -1.00 0.18
C ARG A 141 18.45 0.52 -0.01
N GLY A 142 17.37 0.97 -0.65
CA GLY A 142 17.07 2.40 -0.84
C GLY A 142 16.35 3.01 0.35
N LYS A 143 17.02 3.13 1.51
CA LYS A 143 16.38 3.59 2.76
C LYS A 143 15.63 4.91 2.59
N GLU A 144 16.24 5.92 1.97
CA GLU A 144 15.60 7.23 1.81
C GLU A 144 14.36 7.16 0.93
N SER A 145 14.46 6.49 -0.23
CA SER A 145 13.33 6.35 -1.13
C SER A 145 12.19 5.57 -0.48
N GLY A 146 12.52 4.48 0.24
CA GLY A 146 11.52 3.72 0.95
C GLY A 146 10.84 4.50 2.09
N LEU A 147 11.59 5.30 2.86
CA LEU A 147 11.01 6.19 3.87
C LEU A 147 10.08 7.24 3.24
N ARG A 148 10.41 7.81 2.07
CA ARG A 148 9.49 8.72 1.35
C ARG A 148 8.15 8.05 1.03
N HIS A 149 8.18 6.82 0.54
CA HIS A 149 6.97 6.04 0.26
C HIS A 149 6.16 5.75 1.53
N LEU A 150 6.82 5.37 2.63
CA LEU A 150 6.14 5.14 3.91
C LEU A 150 5.51 6.42 4.49
N HIS A 151 6.20 7.57 4.39
CA HIS A 151 5.60 8.85 4.78
C HIS A 151 4.40 9.22 3.91
N HIS A 152 4.48 8.94 2.61
CA HIS A 152 3.35 9.15 1.71
C HIS A 152 2.14 8.28 2.11
N ALA A 153 2.37 6.99 2.41
CA ALA A 153 1.33 6.09 2.90
C ALA A 153 0.70 6.59 4.21
N MET A 154 1.53 6.99 5.17
CA MET A 154 1.10 7.55 6.46
C MET A 154 0.23 8.80 6.27
N LYS A 155 0.66 9.74 5.41
CA LYS A 155 -0.07 10.99 5.13
C LYS A 155 -1.46 10.72 4.53
N HIS A 156 -1.61 9.63 3.76
CA HIS A 156 -2.86 9.23 3.12
C HIS A 156 -3.67 8.21 3.94
N GLY A 157 -3.38 8.06 5.24
CA GLY A 157 -4.22 7.32 6.17
C GLY A 157 -3.80 5.86 6.41
N HIS A 158 -2.65 5.40 5.91
CA HIS A 158 -2.13 4.07 6.22
C HIS A 158 -1.56 4.02 7.65
N ALA A 159 -2.37 3.62 8.62
CA ALA A 159 -2.01 3.66 10.04
C ALA A 159 -0.73 2.87 10.37
N VAL A 160 -0.53 1.72 9.71
CA VAL A 160 0.64 0.86 9.92
C VAL A 160 1.94 1.50 9.45
N ALA A 161 1.88 2.47 8.54
CA ALA A 161 3.09 3.10 8.00
C ALA A 161 3.86 3.85 9.10
N ALA A 162 3.18 4.57 9.99
CA ALA A 162 3.81 5.25 11.12
C ALA A 162 4.53 4.27 12.06
N TYR A 163 3.88 3.15 12.39
CA TYR A 163 4.47 2.07 13.19
C TYR A 163 5.75 1.53 12.52
N THR A 164 5.68 1.22 11.23
CA THR A 164 6.79 0.66 10.47
C THR A 164 7.96 1.65 10.35
N ILE A 165 7.69 2.95 10.10
CA ILE A 165 8.70 4.02 10.12
C ILE A 165 9.39 4.04 11.49
N GLY A 166 8.62 4.05 12.57
CA GLY A 166 9.14 4.03 13.93
C GLY A 166 10.04 2.83 14.21
N MET A 167 9.67 1.63 13.75
CA MET A 167 10.51 0.42 13.90
C MET A 167 11.79 0.48 13.07
N ILE A 168 11.73 1.02 11.84
CA ILE A 168 12.93 1.25 11.00
C ILE A 168 13.88 2.24 11.68
N MET A 169 13.35 3.37 12.14
CA MET A 169 14.15 4.42 12.75
C MET A 169 14.74 3.96 14.09
N LEU A 170 13.96 3.25 14.91
CA LEU A 170 14.43 2.73 16.20
C LEU A 170 15.57 1.72 16.04
N ARG A 171 15.52 0.88 14.99
CA ARG A 171 16.60 -0.04 14.64
C ARG A 171 17.89 0.70 14.29
N ASP A 172 17.77 1.79 13.53
CA ASP A 172 18.90 2.51 12.95
C ASP A 172 19.41 3.65 13.84
N ALA A 173 18.70 3.97 14.93
CA ALA A 173 19.04 5.07 15.82
C ALA A 173 20.33 4.81 16.59
N TYR A 174 21.26 5.77 16.51
CA TYR A 174 22.57 5.73 17.18
C TYR A 174 22.76 6.90 18.17
N ASN A 175 21.84 7.85 18.21
CA ASN A 175 21.85 9.01 19.10
C ASN A 175 20.46 9.20 19.75
N ILE A 176 20.38 10.09 20.75
CA ILE A 176 19.16 10.34 21.51
C ILE A 176 18.07 10.98 20.61
N GLU A 177 18.46 11.90 19.73
CA GLU A 177 17.53 12.59 18.82
C GLU A 177 16.80 11.60 17.91
N GLY A 178 17.53 10.71 17.24
CA GLY A 178 16.92 9.68 16.38
C GLY A 178 16.06 8.67 17.14
N ILE A 179 16.38 8.42 18.43
CA ILE A 179 15.53 7.59 19.30
C ILE A 179 14.20 8.30 19.59
N GLU A 180 14.25 9.58 19.97
CA GLU A 180 13.02 10.36 20.23
C GLU A 180 12.17 10.52 18.98
N ASP A 181 12.78 10.76 17.81
CA ASP A 181 12.07 10.81 16.53
C ASP A 181 11.35 9.48 16.23
N ALA A 182 12.06 8.36 16.37
CA ALA A 182 11.48 7.03 16.18
C ALA A 182 10.29 6.79 17.13
N MET A 183 10.44 7.16 18.40
CA MET A 183 9.38 7.04 19.40
C MET A 183 8.19 7.95 19.11
N GLY A 184 8.43 9.15 18.55
CA GLY A 184 7.38 10.06 18.11
C GLY A 184 6.44 9.41 17.08
N TYR A 185 6.99 8.69 16.09
CA TYR A 185 6.18 7.92 15.13
C TYR A 185 5.38 6.80 15.79
N LEU A 186 6.01 6.06 16.70
CA LEU A 186 5.38 4.92 17.38
C LEU A 186 4.22 5.36 18.30
N GLU A 187 4.40 6.48 19.00
CA GLU A 187 3.38 7.04 19.88
C GLU A 187 2.27 7.73 19.10
N GLY A 188 2.61 8.43 18.01
CA GLY A 188 1.61 8.97 17.08
C GLY A 188 0.71 7.87 16.50
N CYS A 189 1.26 6.70 16.16
CA CYS A 189 0.48 5.54 15.74
C CYS A 189 -0.47 5.04 16.85
N SER A 190 -0.02 5.01 18.10
CA SER A 190 -0.85 4.60 19.23
C SER A 190 -1.98 5.59 19.56
N ALA A 191 -1.82 6.87 19.18
CA ALA A 191 -2.73 7.97 19.49
C ALA A 191 -3.71 8.32 18.34
N ALA A 192 -3.47 7.84 17.11
CA ALA A 192 -4.24 8.23 15.93
C ALA A 192 -5.63 7.54 15.80
N ARG A 193 -6.67 8.38 15.83
CA ARG A 193 -8.11 8.23 15.48
C ARG A 193 -9.05 7.41 16.39
N THR A 194 -9.72 8.17 17.26
CA THR A 194 -11.18 8.19 17.53
C THR A 194 -11.96 6.86 17.60
N LYS A 195 -12.44 6.58 18.81
CA LYS A 195 -13.36 5.51 19.27
C LYS A 195 -12.77 4.12 19.52
N SER A 196 -11.68 3.74 18.85
CA SER A 196 -11.00 2.46 19.09
C SER A 196 -9.50 2.72 19.22
N LYS A 197 -8.93 2.55 20.42
CA LYS A 197 -7.47 2.54 20.59
C LYS A 197 -6.91 1.50 19.62
N ILE A 198 -6.08 1.92 18.65
CA ILE A 198 -5.38 0.97 17.79
C ILE A 198 -4.46 0.16 18.70
N LYS A 199 -4.78 -1.13 18.89
CA LYS A 199 -3.92 -2.02 19.66
C LYS A 199 -2.61 -2.18 18.91
N ILE A 200 -1.49 -1.88 19.57
CA ILE A 200 -0.14 -2.06 19.02
C ILE A 200 0.06 -3.48 18.45
N ALA A 201 -0.54 -4.48 19.10
CA ALA A 201 -0.54 -5.86 18.61
C ALA A 201 -1.19 -6.05 17.23
N SER A 202 -2.20 -5.26 16.86
CA SER A 202 -2.86 -5.31 15.55
C SER A 202 -1.96 -4.75 14.46
N VAL A 203 -1.39 -3.56 14.67
CA VAL A 203 -0.48 -2.94 13.69
C VAL A 203 0.82 -3.73 13.54
N ARG A 204 1.33 -4.32 14.63
CA ARG A 204 2.46 -5.26 14.58
C ARG A 204 2.15 -6.45 13.68
N ARG A 205 0.98 -7.09 13.87
CA ARG A 205 0.56 -8.26 13.08
C ARG A 205 0.45 -7.94 11.60
N GLU A 206 -0.13 -6.79 11.27
CA GLU A 206 -0.30 -6.33 9.90
C GLU A 206 1.06 -5.99 9.25
N ALA A 207 1.89 -5.20 9.93
CA ALA A 207 3.24 -4.88 9.45
C ALA A 207 4.06 -6.15 9.20
N ALA A 208 4.04 -7.09 10.15
CA ALA A 208 4.75 -8.36 10.04
C ALA A 208 4.18 -9.27 8.94
N SER A 209 2.87 -9.22 8.67
CA SER A 209 2.24 -9.96 7.57
C SER A 209 2.78 -9.48 6.22
N VAL A 210 2.81 -8.17 5.98
CA VAL A 210 3.31 -7.60 4.72
C VAL A 210 4.80 -7.85 4.57
N MET A 211 5.58 -7.64 5.64
CA MET A 211 7.02 -7.91 5.60
C MET A 211 7.34 -9.37 5.29
N ARG A 212 6.63 -10.34 5.89
CA ARG A 212 6.79 -11.76 5.55
C ARG A 212 6.52 -12.09 4.09
N ARG A 213 5.56 -11.39 3.47
CA ARG A 213 5.25 -11.56 2.05
C ARG A 213 6.34 -10.98 1.14
N LEU A 214 6.98 -9.89 1.55
CA LEU A 214 8.01 -9.19 0.77
C LEU A 214 9.43 -9.76 0.95
N THR A 215 9.78 -10.14 2.17
CA THR A 215 11.18 -10.41 2.53
C THR A 215 11.49 -11.90 2.55
N MET A 216 12.17 -12.38 1.50
CA MET A 216 12.83 -13.70 1.52
C MET A 216 14.10 -13.71 2.39
N ARG A 217 14.67 -12.52 2.68
CA ARG A 217 15.85 -12.34 3.54
C ARG A 217 15.39 -11.72 4.85
N ARG A 218 15.73 -12.35 5.99
CA ARG A 218 15.41 -11.83 7.32
C ARG A 218 15.70 -10.33 7.38
N TRP A 219 14.70 -9.55 7.77
CA TRP A 219 14.90 -8.21 8.31
C TRP A 219 16.14 -8.27 9.20
N ARG A 220 17.20 -7.52 8.86
CA ARG A 220 18.47 -7.64 9.59
C ARG A 220 18.19 -7.28 11.03
N THR A 221 18.21 -8.30 11.89
CA THR A 221 17.82 -8.27 13.29
C THR A 221 18.91 -7.62 14.14
N ALA A 222 19.43 -6.48 13.69
CA ALA A 222 20.21 -5.64 14.56
C ALA A 222 19.27 -5.24 15.72
N GLU A 223 19.61 -5.66 16.93
CA GLU A 223 18.91 -5.19 18.11
C GLU A 223 19.17 -3.69 18.26
N PRO A 224 18.17 -2.89 18.68
CA PRO A 224 18.39 -1.50 19.05
C PRO A 224 19.46 -1.44 20.16
N ALA A 225 20.27 -0.38 20.18
CA ALA A 225 21.44 -0.25 21.05
C ALA A 225 21.22 -0.69 22.52
N ALA A 226 22.24 -1.29 23.13
CA ALA A 226 22.38 -1.77 24.52
C ALA A 226 21.12 -2.26 25.30
N PRO A 227 21.13 -3.49 25.85
CA PRO A 227 20.06 -3.98 26.72
C PRO A 227 19.93 -3.12 27.99
N CYS A 228 18.71 -3.07 28.55
CA CYS A 228 18.46 -2.39 29.82
C CYS A 228 19.21 -3.10 30.94
N ALA A 229 19.83 -2.33 31.85
CA ALA A 229 20.55 -2.88 32.99
C ALA A 229 19.63 -3.38 34.12
N ASP A 230 18.35 -3.00 34.13
CA ASP A 230 17.38 -3.48 35.12
C ASP A 230 16.86 -4.88 34.72
N PRO A 231 17.14 -5.94 35.50
CA PRO A 231 16.73 -7.30 35.18
C PRO A 231 15.20 -7.49 35.21
N ARG A 232 14.46 -6.61 35.90
CA ARG A 232 12.99 -6.66 35.97
C ARG A 232 12.31 -5.91 34.82
N CYS A 233 13.08 -5.26 33.95
CA CYS A 233 12.53 -4.53 32.81
C CYS A 233 11.98 -5.51 31.77
N GLY A 234 10.68 -5.46 31.53
CA GLY A 234 9.95 -6.34 30.61
C GLY A 234 9.27 -7.52 31.28
N GLU A 235 9.41 -7.69 32.61
CA GLU A 235 8.69 -8.70 33.39
C GLU A 235 7.19 -8.37 33.47
N MET A 236 6.37 -9.42 33.65
CA MET A 236 4.93 -9.30 33.85
C MET A 236 4.66 -8.86 35.29
N GLU A 237 3.84 -7.82 35.49
CA GLU A 237 3.54 -7.27 36.82
C GLU A 237 2.62 -8.17 37.65
N THR A 238 1.77 -8.99 37.02
CA THR A 238 0.84 -9.91 37.71
C THR A 238 0.66 -11.21 36.94
N ALA A 239 0.75 -12.36 37.61
CA ALA A 239 0.55 -13.69 37.01
C ALA A 239 -0.92 -14.04 36.69
N GLU A 240 -1.89 -13.21 37.11
CA GLU A 240 -3.33 -13.49 37.02
C GLU A 240 -4.05 -12.78 35.85
N ALA A 241 -3.32 -12.16 34.92
CA ALA A 241 -3.93 -11.49 33.78
C ALA A 241 -4.32 -12.52 32.71
N TRP A 242 -5.62 -12.87 32.68
CA TRP A 242 -6.24 -13.68 31.62
C TRP A 242 -6.49 -12.89 30.32
N ASP A 243 -6.14 -11.60 30.30
CA ASP A 243 -6.23 -10.76 29.11
C ASP A 243 -4.89 -10.78 28.37
N GLU A 244 -4.92 -11.18 27.08
CA GLU A 244 -3.78 -11.19 26.15
C GLU A 244 -3.20 -9.79 25.84
N ASP A 245 -3.63 -8.74 26.56
CA ASP A 245 -3.14 -7.39 26.37
C ASP A 245 -1.83 -7.18 27.15
N ASP A 246 -0.79 -6.83 26.41
CA ASP A 246 0.57 -6.53 26.88
C ASP A 246 0.69 -5.31 27.83
N GLU A 247 -0.43 -4.82 28.35
CA GLU A 247 -0.50 -3.62 29.21
C GLU A 247 0.06 -3.88 30.62
N GLN A 248 0.20 -5.14 31.05
CA GLN A 248 0.71 -5.51 32.38
C GLN A 248 2.24 -5.72 32.48
N ARG A 249 3.05 -5.30 31.50
CA ARG A 249 4.53 -5.43 31.62
C ARG A 249 5.17 -4.16 32.18
N ARG A 250 6.07 -4.34 33.15
CA ARG A 250 6.85 -3.26 33.74
C ARG A 250 7.97 -2.84 32.81
N PHE A 251 8.08 -1.54 32.49
CA PHE A 251 9.23 -0.99 31.76
C PHE A 251 9.87 0.17 32.50
N CYS A 252 11.19 0.23 32.52
CA CYS A 252 11.93 1.28 33.21
C CYS A 252 11.95 2.61 32.44
N SER A 253 11.61 2.59 31.15
CA SER A 253 11.46 3.78 30.31
C SER A 253 10.60 3.50 29.07
N ARG A 254 10.10 4.58 28.42
CA ARG A 254 9.44 4.52 27.11
C ARG A 254 10.29 3.79 26.07
N LEU A 255 11.60 4.07 26.05
CA LEU A 255 12.54 3.39 25.16
C LEU A 255 12.58 1.88 25.41
N CYS A 256 12.58 1.43 26.67
CA CYS A 256 12.58 0.00 26.97
C CYS A 256 11.30 -0.70 26.48
N ARG A 257 10.14 -0.03 26.59
CA ARG A 257 8.88 -0.52 26.03
C ARG A 257 8.96 -0.69 24.51
N TRP A 258 9.47 0.31 23.79
CA TRP A 258 9.57 0.23 22.33
C TRP A 258 10.66 -0.73 21.85
N LYS A 259 11.77 -0.89 22.59
CA LYS A 259 12.76 -1.96 22.32
C LYS A 259 12.15 -3.35 22.48
N HIS A 260 11.30 -3.54 23.50
CA HIS A 260 10.56 -4.80 23.69
C HIS A 260 9.57 -5.04 22.56
N GLU A 261 8.86 -4.01 22.14
CA GLU A 261 7.95 -4.09 20.99
C GLU A 261 8.71 -4.42 19.69
N TYR A 262 9.87 -3.81 19.46
CA TYR A 262 10.73 -4.14 18.32
C TYR A 262 11.16 -5.61 18.33
N ARG A 263 11.54 -6.17 19.49
CA ARG A 263 11.86 -7.60 19.60
C ARG A 263 10.69 -8.48 19.22
N LYS A 264 9.47 -8.14 19.68
CA LYS A 264 8.25 -8.85 19.25
C LYS A 264 8.03 -8.71 17.76
N PHE A 265 8.14 -7.51 17.21
CA PHE A 265 7.97 -7.28 15.78
C PHE A 265 8.89 -8.18 14.95
N VAL A 266 10.17 -8.23 15.32
CA VAL A 266 11.17 -9.09 14.66
C VAL A 266 10.84 -10.58 14.80
N GLN A 267 10.28 -11.04 15.91
CA GLN A 267 9.85 -12.45 16.06
C GLN A 267 8.68 -12.84 15.14
N TRP A 268 7.89 -11.87 14.67
CA TRP A 268 6.72 -12.10 13.84
C TRP A 268 7.02 -12.02 12.33
N ILE A 269 8.24 -11.63 11.95
CA ILE A 269 8.73 -11.54 10.57
C ILE A 269 9.60 -12.76 10.25
#